data_AF-A0A0G1K942-F1
#
_entry.id   AF-A0A0G1K942-F1
#
_cell.length_a   1.000
_cell.length_b   1.000
_cell.length_c   1.000
_cell.angle_alpha   90.00
_cell.angle_beta   90.00
_cell.angle_gamma   90.00
#
_symmetry.space_group_name_H-M   'P 1'
#
loop_
_entity.id
_entity.type
_entity.pdbx_description
1 polymer ?
#
loop_
_entity_poly.entity_id
_entity_poly.type
_entity_poly.pdbx_seq_one_letter_code
_entity_poly.pdbx_strand_id
1 'polypeptide(L)'
;KRKNKQLPPDLNLLLLLVVLMIVGALVPTPTWYWYFYGPIPFIALLIITISAYLIKNHPQKTKLVLGSVVIVTLITTITAIPYYKKNLTILTQPNRWVPLQVHNFSQKLNSLITTGPVLTLAPLFTLETGLATYPEFTASPFAWRANALVPENFGRQFKLVGPNNLDDFLKSRLPSAIITGFEDPKIEATMIEYAKKNNYQPNSLPDKITPYPLTVWLKTN
;
A
#
# COMPACT_ATOMS: atom_id res chain seq x y z
N LYS A 1 34.52 10.99 -45.47
CA LYS A 1 34.64 10.44 -44.10
C LYS A 1 33.35 10.70 -43.31
N ARG A 2 32.41 9.74 -43.27
CA ARG A 2 31.26 9.81 -42.34
C ARG A 2 31.81 9.64 -40.92
N LYS A 3 31.97 10.72 -40.16
CA LYS A 3 32.24 10.61 -38.71
C LYS A 3 31.12 9.78 -38.11
N ASN A 4 31.46 8.66 -37.50
CA ASN A 4 30.52 7.82 -36.79
C ASN A 4 29.84 8.71 -35.74
N LYS A 5 28.57 9.06 -35.96
CA LYS A 5 27.80 9.89 -35.02
C LYS A 5 27.43 9.00 -33.83
N GLN A 6 28.42 8.66 -33.01
CA GLN A 6 28.13 8.08 -31.70
C GLN A 6 27.37 9.12 -30.90
N LEU A 7 26.23 8.69 -30.37
CA LEU A 7 25.48 9.46 -29.38
C LEU A 7 26.38 9.72 -28.17
N PRO A 8 26.16 10.83 -27.44
CA PRO A 8 26.88 11.10 -26.20
C PRO A 8 26.80 9.88 -25.26
N PRO A 9 27.90 9.49 -24.60
CA PRO A 9 27.95 8.29 -23.76
C PRO A 9 26.93 8.34 -22.61
N ASP A 10 26.66 9.52 -22.08
CA ASP A 10 25.61 9.83 -21.11
C ASP A 10 24.20 9.50 -21.64
N LEU A 11 23.95 9.73 -22.93
CA LEU A 11 22.66 9.39 -23.55
C LEU A 11 22.47 7.88 -23.67
N ASN A 12 23.52 7.15 -24.04
CA ASN A 12 23.49 5.68 -24.12
C ASN A 12 23.24 5.07 -22.74
N LEU A 13 23.88 5.61 -21.69
CA LEU A 13 23.66 5.19 -20.31
C LEU A 13 22.22 5.46 -19.87
N LEU A 14 21.68 6.66 -20.12
CA LEU A 14 20.30 7.00 -19.77
C LEU A 14 19.29 6.10 -20.49
N LEU A 15 19.50 5.83 -21.78
CA LEU A 15 18.64 4.93 -22.54
C LEU A 15 18.66 3.51 -21.95
N LEU A 16 19.86 3.00 -21.64
CA LEU A 16 20.02 1.69 -21.03
C LEU A 16 19.33 1.61 -19.66
N LEU A 17 19.50 2.63 -18.82
CA LEU A 17 18.85 2.70 -17.50
C LEU A 17 17.32 2.71 -17.63
N VAL A 18 16.76 3.51 -18.52
CA VAL A 18 15.31 3.56 -18.76
C VAL A 18 14.80 2.18 -19.20
N VAL A 19 15.47 1.52 -20.16
CA VAL A 19 15.06 0.19 -20.64
C VAL A 19 15.13 -0.84 -19.51
N LEU A 20 16.24 -0.90 -18.78
CA LEU A 20 16.41 -1.85 -17.67
C LEU A 20 15.39 -1.62 -16.56
N MET A 21 15.07 -0.37 -16.24
CA MET A 21 14.06 -0.07 -15.22
C MET A 21 12.64 -0.40 -15.67
N ILE A 22 12.30 -0.19 -16.94
CA ILE A 22 10.99 -0.60 -17.49
C ILE A 22 10.87 -2.13 -17.46
N VAL A 23 11.90 -2.85 -17.89
CA VAL A 23 11.94 -4.31 -17.81
C VAL A 23 11.83 -4.76 -16.35
N GLY A 24 12.59 -4.13 -15.44
CA GLY A 24 12.52 -4.41 -14.01
C GLY A 24 11.14 -4.17 -13.40
N ALA A 25 10.43 -3.13 -13.83
CA ALA A 25 9.06 -2.84 -13.38
C ALA A 25 8.04 -3.91 -13.81
N LEU A 26 8.33 -4.67 -14.88
CA LEU A 26 7.50 -5.76 -15.39
C LEU A 26 7.81 -7.12 -14.76
N VAL A 27 8.92 -7.26 -14.01
CA VAL A 27 9.32 -8.53 -13.38
C VAL A 27 8.31 -9.01 -12.32
N PRO A 28 7.79 -8.16 -11.40
CA PRO A 28 6.87 -8.63 -10.38
C PRO A 28 5.48 -8.94 -10.96
N THR A 29 4.91 -10.07 -10.54
CA THR A 29 3.54 -10.49 -10.90
C THR A 29 2.62 -10.49 -9.66
N PRO A 30 1.44 -9.84 -9.71
CA PRO A 30 0.95 -9.00 -10.81
C PRO A 30 1.72 -7.67 -10.91
N THR A 31 1.75 -7.07 -12.10
CA THR A 31 2.40 -5.77 -12.30
C THR A 31 1.53 -4.65 -11.73
N TRP A 32 2.06 -3.88 -10.78
CA TRP A 32 1.41 -2.70 -10.22
C TRP A 32 1.98 -1.41 -10.83
N TYR A 33 1.14 -0.39 -10.99
CA TYR A 33 1.54 0.88 -11.61
C TYR A 33 2.64 1.62 -10.83
N TRP A 34 2.73 1.42 -9.51
CA TRP A 34 3.78 2.01 -8.68
C TRP A 34 5.20 1.52 -9.04
N TYR A 35 5.33 0.33 -9.64
CA TYR A 35 6.64 -0.17 -10.10
C TYR A 35 7.24 0.69 -11.22
N PHE A 36 6.41 1.43 -11.95
CA PHE A 36 6.86 2.36 -12.99
C PHE A 36 7.34 3.71 -12.44
N TYR A 37 7.29 3.94 -11.13
CA TYR A 37 7.79 5.19 -10.54
C TYR A 37 9.31 5.34 -10.68
N GLY A 38 10.05 4.22 -10.63
CA GLY A 38 11.51 4.20 -10.79
C GLY A 38 12.02 4.77 -12.14
N PRO A 39 11.49 4.33 -13.29
CA PRO A 39 11.86 4.87 -14.61
C PRO A 39 11.62 6.38 -14.81
N ILE A 40 10.62 6.98 -14.14
CA ILE A 40 10.17 8.36 -14.41
C ILE A 40 11.29 9.41 -14.37
N PRO A 41 12.11 9.54 -13.31
CA PRO A 41 13.19 10.53 -13.29
C PRO A 41 14.20 10.35 -14.43
N PHE A 42 14.49 9.11 -14.84
CA PHE A 42 15.42 8.84 -15.93
C PHE A 42 14.82 9.14 -17.31
N ILE A 43 13.52 8.92 -17.49
CA ILE A 43 12.80 9.34 -18.69
C ILE A 43 12.82 10.87 -18.81
N ALA A 44 12.58 11.59 -17.71
CA ALA A 44 12.66 13.05 -17.69
C ALA A 44 14.07 13.56 -18.06
N LEU A 45 15.11 12.98 -17.45
CA LEU A 45 16.50 13.30 -17.80
C LEU A 45 16.82 12.95 -19.26
N LEU A 46 16.35 11.82 -19.77
CA LEU A 46 16.52 11.42 -21.15
C LEU A 46 15.91 12.45 -22.11
N ILE A 47 14.69 12.91 -21.85
CA ILE A 47 14.02 13.96 -22.64
C ILE A 47 14.82 15.26 -22.59
N ILE A 48 15.29 15.69 -21.42
CA ILE A 48 16.08 16.91 -21.25
C ILE A 48 17.40 16.81 -22.04
N THR A 49 18.15 15.71 -21.89
CA THR A 49 19.44 15.51 -22.55
C THR A 49 19.30 15.43 -24.07
N ILE A 50 18.29 14.70 -24.57
CA ILE A 50 17.98 14.66 -26.02
C ILE A 50 17.64 16.06 -26.52
N SER A 51 16.79 16.79 -25.80
CA SER A 51 16.37 18.13 -26.18
C SER A 51 17.56 19.09 -26.22
N ALA A 52 18.42 19.08 -25.19
CA ALA A 52 19.62 19.89 -25.12
C ALA A 52 20.61 19.56 -26.26
N TYR A 53 20.82 18.28 -26.55
CA TYR A 53 21.67 17.83 -27.65
C TYR A 53 21.14 18.30 -29.01
N LEU A 54 19.83 18.18 -29.25
CA LEU A 54 19.20 18.60 -30.50
C LEU A 54 19.25 20.12 -30.68
N ILE A 55 19.01 20.89 -29.63
CA ILE A 55 19.10 22.37 -29.66
C ILE A 55 20.53 22.81 -29.96
N LYS A 56 21.53 22.23 -29.30
CA LYS A 56 22.94 22.57 -29.48
C LYS A 56 23.45 22.27 -30.90
N ASN A 57 23.10 21.10 -31.46
CA ASN A 57 23.61 20.67 -32.76
C ASN A 57 22.76 21.14 -33.94
N HIS A 58 21.49 21.50 -33.70
CA HIS A 58 20.55 21.93 -34.71
C HIS A 58 19.73 23.14 -34.21
N PRO A 59 20.36 24.32 -34.05
CA PRO A 59 19.71 25.50 -33.50
C PRO A 59 18.45 25.93 -34.27
N GLN A 60 18.40 25.66 -35.58
CA GLN A 60 17.21 25.89 -36.42
C GLN A 60 15.98 25.06 -36.01
N LYS A 61 16.17 23.95 -35.27
CA LYS A 61 15.09 23.09 -34.78
C LYS A 61 14.64 23.42 -33.36
N THR A 62 15.24 24.41 -32.69
CA THR A 62 14.97 24.74 -31.28
C THR A 62 13.49 24.95 -30.99
N LYS A 63 12.80 25.75 -31.84
CA LYS A 63 11.35 26.01 -31.67
C LYS A 63 10.52 24.73 -31.77
N LEU A 64 10.90 23.81 -32.66
CA LEU A 64 10.22 22.53 -32.83
C LEU A 64 10.43 21.60 -31.62
N VAL A 65 11.67 21.53 -31.11
CA VAL A 65 12.00 20.73 -29.92
C VAL A 65 11.24 21.26 -28.69
N LEU A 66 11.36 22.56 -28.39
CA LEU A 66 10.65 23.17 -27.26
C LEU A 66 9.13 23.06 -27.43
N GLY A 67 8.62 23.31 -28.64
CA GLY A 67 7.21 23.13 -28.96
C GLY A 67 6.73 21.71 -28.68
N SER A 68 7.51 20.69 -29.06
CA SER A 68 7.15 19.29 -28.79
C SER A 68 7.11 18.96 -27.29
N VAL A 69 8.07 19.46 -26.49
CA VAL A 69 8.08 19.26 -25.04
C VAL A 69 6.87 19.92 -24.38
N VAL A 70 6.54 21.15 -24.79
CA VAL A 70 5.34 21.86 -24.31
C VAL A 70 4.07 21.11 -24.68
N ILE A 71 3.94 20.66 -25.94
CA ILE A 71 2.78 19.90 -26.40
C ILE A 71 2.63 18.59 -25.61
N VAL A 72 3.69 17.83 -25.44
CA VAL A 72 3.66 16.57 -24.67
C VAL A 72 3.25 16.86 -23.21
N THR A 73 3.85 17.86 -22.58
CA THR A 73 3.52 18.26 -21.20
C THR A 73 2.05 18.68 -21.08
N LEU A 74 1.53 19.41 -22.07
CA LEU A 74 0.14 19.84 -22.10
C LEU A 74 -0.81 18.63 -22.27
N ILE A 75 -0.50 17.72 -23.19
CA ILE A 75 -1.26 16.48 -23.39
C ILE A 75 -1.25 15.63 -22.12
N THR A 76 -0.10 15.42 -21.47
CA THR A 76 -0.01 14.64 -20.23
C THR A 76 -0.78 15.31 -19.10
N THR A 77 -0.76 16.66 -19.01
CA THR A 77 -1.51 17.39 -17.99
C THR A 77 -3.02 17.28 -18.24
N ILE A 78 -3.48 17.51 -19.47
CA ILE A 78 -4.91 17.45 -19.83
C ILE A 78 -5.46 16.03 -19.61
N THR A 79 -4.73 15.00 -20.03
CA THR A 79 -5.12 13.60 -19.83
C THR A 79 -5.14 13.19 -18.35
N ALA A 80 -4.37 13.86 -17.49
CA ALA A 80 -4.40 13.63 -16.05
C ALA A 80 -5.59 14.32 -15.33
N ILE A 81 -6.21 15.33 -15.93
CA ILE A 81 -7.32 16.09 -15.32
C ILE A 81 -8.47 15.19 -14.84
N PRO A 82 -9.01 14.23 -15.62
CA PRO A 82 -10.12 13.39 -15.17
C PRO A 82 -9.78 12.56 -13.92
N TYR A 83 -8.53 12.09 -13.81
CA TYR A 83 -8.04 11.34 -12.65
C TYR A 83 -8.05 12.22 -11.39
N TYR A 84 -7.59 13.47 -11.50
CA TYR A 84 -7.58 14.40 -10.36
C TYR A 84 -8.97 15.01 -10.07
N LYS A 85 -9.81 15.24 -11.07
CA LYS A 85 -11.16 15.83 -10.91
C LYS A 85 -12.05 14.98 -10.02
N LYS A 86 -11.97 13.65 -10.12
CA LYS A 86 -12.69 12.72 -9.23
C LYS A 86 -12.28 12.90 -7.76
N ASN A 87 -11.03 13.28 -7.51
CA ASN A 87 -10.48 13.48 -6.17
C ASN A 87 -10.68 14.91 -5.65
N LEU A 88 -10.79 15.91 -6.53
CA LEU A 88 -11.06 17.30 -6.12
C LEU A 88 -12.42 17.46 -5.45
N THR A 89 -13.45 16.72 -5.89
CA THR A 89 -14.77 16.74 -5.23
C THR A 89 -14.75 16.11 -3.85
N ILE A 90 -13.78 15.25 -3.55
CA ILE A 90 -13.60 14.68 -2.20
C ILE A 90 -13.19 15.80 -1.24
N LEU A 91 -12.42 16.80 -1.68
CA LEU A 91 -11.96 17.90 -0.81
C LEU A 91 -13.11 18.73 -0.21
N THR A 92 -14.27 18.79 -0.86
CA THR A 92 -15.45 19.50 -0.31
C THR A 92 -16.42 18.58 0.43
N GLN A 93 -16.08 17.29 0.57
CA GLN A 93 -16.94 16.27 1.17
C GLN A 93 -16.20 15.56 2.31
N PRO A 94 -16.11 16.18 3.51
CA PRO A 94 -15.36 15.63 4.64
C PRO A 94 -15.79 14.21 5.04
N ASN A 95 -17.07 13.87 4.87
CA ASN A 95 -17.59 12.52 5.13
C ASN A 95 -16.99 11.43 4.21
N ARG A 96 -16.37 11.82 3.09
CA ARG A 96 -15.64 10.91 2.19
C ARG A 96 -14.14 10.87 2.46
N TRP A 97 -13.63 11.67 3.39
CA TRP A 97 -12.22 11.66 3.74
C TRP A 97 -11.91 10.38 4.51
N VAL A 98 -11.01 9.56 3.97
CA VAL A 98 -10.62 8.28 4.60
C VAL A 98 -10.16 8.47 6.05
N PRO A 99 -9.34 9.47 6.41
CA PRO A 99 -8.96 9.68 7.82
C PRO A 99 -10.16 9.93 8.74
N LEU A 100 -11.15 10.72 8.31
CA LEU A 100 -12.36 10.96 9.11
C LEU A 100 -13.25 9.71 9.19
N GLN A 101 -13.29 8.89 8.14
CA GLN A 101 -13.99 7.60 8.18
C GLN A 101 -13.31 6.65 9.18
N VAL A 102 -11.99 6.53 9.15
CA VAL A 102 -11.20 5.75 10.12
C VAL A 102 -11.44 6.25 11.54
N HIS A 103 -11.40 7.57 11.77
CA HIS A 103 -11.66 8.17 13.07
C HIS A 103 -13.07 7.84 13.58
N ASN A 104 -14.10 8.10 12.77
CA ASN A 104 -15.50 7.84 13.13
C ASN A 104 -15.74 6.35 13.41
N PHE A 105 -15.10 5.47 12.64
CA PHE A 105 -15.16 4.04 12.86
C PHE A 105 -14.49 3.65 14.19
N SER A 106 -13.33 4.24 14.49
CA SER A 106 -12.61 4.00 15.75
C SER A 106 -13.40 4.49 16.97
N GLN A 107 -14.11 5.62 16.86
CA GLN A 107 -15.05 6.06 17.91
C GLN A 107 -16.16 5.04 18.17
N LYS A 108 -16.70 4.39 17.13
CA LYS A 108 -17.66 3.29 17.30
C LYS A 108 -17.04 2.09 18.00
N LEU A 109 -15.80 1.72 17.65
CA LEU A 109 -15.09 0.63 18.34
C LEU A 109 -14.88 0.92 19.84
N ASN A 110 -14.52 2.15 20.19
CA ASN A 110 -14.37 2.58 21.60
C ASN A 110 -15.66 2.45 22.42
N SER A 111 -16.83 2.58 21.78
CA SER A 111 -18.11 2.37 22.44
C SER A 111 -18.42 0.89 22.75
N LEU A 112 -17.75 -0.04 22.07
CA LEU A 112 -17.96 -1.48 22.20
C LEU A 112 -16.88 -2.16 23.05
N ILE A 113 -15.66 -1.65 23.02
CA ILE A 113 -14.50 -2.25 23.67
C ILE A 113 -14.04 -1.32 24.80
N THR A 114 -14.30 -1.73 26.04
CA THR A 114 -14.02 -0.88 27.21
C THR A 114 -12.56 -0.90 27.63
N THR A 115 -11.92 -2.08 27.72
CA THR A 115 -10.51 -2.19 28.17
C THR A 115 -9.80 -3.43 27.60
N GLY A 116 -8.47 -3.36 27.54
CA GLY A 116 -7.57 -4.48 27.23
C GLY A 116 -7.18 -4.62 25.75
N PRO A 117 -6.37 -5.64 25.40
CA PRO A 117 -5.75 -5.73 24.10
C PRO A 117 -6.72 -6.23 23.02
N VAL A 118 -6.65 -5.63 21.83
CA VAL A 118 -7.42 -6.04 20.66
C VAL A 118 -6.54 -6.78 19.68
N LEU A 119 -7.02 -7.94 19.24
CA LEU A 119 -6.37 -8.75 18.21
C LEU A 119 -6.94 -8.41 16.83
N THR A 120 -6.10 -8.02 15.89
CA THR A 120 -6.50 -7.73 14.50
C THR A 120 -5.31 -7.82 13.55
N LEU A 121 -5.56 -8.13 12.27
CA LEU A 121 -4.58 -7.97 11.20
C LEU A 121 -4.52 -6.54 10.63
N ALA A 122 -5.36 -5.61 11.10
CA ALA A 122 -5.37 -4.21 10.67
C ALA A 122 -5.26 -3.26 11.87
N PRO A 123 -4.07 -3.17 12.50
CA PRO A 123 -3.89 -2.45 13.76
C PRO A 123 -4.15 -0.94 13.65
N LEU A 124 -4.14 -0.36 12.45
CA LEU A 124 -4.43 1.07 12.23
C LEU A 124 -5.71 1.52 12.94
N PHE A 125 -6.80 0.76 12.79
CA PHE A 125 -8.10 1.12 13.36
C PHE A 125 -8.11 0.98 14.88
N THR A 126 -7.38 0.00 15.42
CA THR A 126 -7.22 -0.11 16.87
C THR A 126 -6.31 0.99 17.42
N LEU A 127 -5.24 1.37 16.73
CA LEU A 127 -4.32 2.40 17.21
C LEU A 127 -5.02 3.76 17.37
N GLU A 128 -5.92 4.11 16.44
CA GLU A 128 -6.73 5.34 16.51
C GLU A 128 -7.68 5.37 17.73
N THR A 129 -8.07 4.19 18.26
CA THR A 129 -8.90 4.12 19.48
C THR A 129 -8.15 4.42 20.77
N GLY A 130 -6.82 4.30 20.76
CA GLY A 130 -5.99 4.31 21.97
C GLY A 130 -6.02 2.99 22.76
N LEU A 131 -6.74 1.96 22.28
CA LEU A 131 -6.74 0.63 22.88
C LEU A 131 -5.39 -0.07 22.70
N ALA A 132 -5.05 -0.94 23.65
CA ALA A 132 -3.84 -1.74 23.54
C ALA A 132 -3.93 -2.72 22.35
N THR A 133 -2.81 -2.93 21.66
CA THR A 133 -2.66 -3.91 20.58
C THR A 133 -1.61 -4.96 20.95
N TYR A 134 -1.47 -5.98 20.10
CA TYR A 134 -0.36 -6.94 20.14
C TYR A 134 0.77 -6.43 19.24
N PRO A 135 1.95 -6.07 19.78
CA PRO A 135 3.07 -5.61 18.97
C PRO A 135 3.48 -6.59 17.87
N GLU A 136 3.34 -7.90 18.12
CA GLU A 136 3.60 -9.00 17.19
C GLU A 136 2.76 -8.91 15.91
N PHE A 137 1.62 -8.21 15.96
CA PHE A 137 0.72 -7.98 14.84
C PHE A 137 0.96 -6.62 14.15
N THR A 138 2.00 -5.88 14.52
CA THR A 138 2.31 -4.57 13.90
C THR A 138 2.66 -4.71 12.42
N ALA A 139 3.44 -5.73 12.06
CA ALA A 139 3.73 -6.09 10.66
C ALA A 139 2.51 -6.67 9.92
N SER A 140 1.40 -6.87 10.65
CA SER A 140 0.05 -7.08 10.14
C SER A 140 0.01 -8.26 9.15
N PRO A 141 -0.82 -8.28 8.09
CA PRO A 141 -1.13 -9.52 7.39
C PRO A 141 0.09 -10.08 6.63
N PHE A 142 1.17 -9.30 6.47
CA PHE A 142 2.41 -9.75 5.85
C PHE A 142 3.16 -10.76 6.72
N ALA A 143 3.36 -10.44 8.01
CA ALA A 143 3.97 -11.38 8.95
C ALA A 143 3.11 -12.63 9.11
N TRP A 144 1.78 -12.45 9.18
CA TRP A 144 0.81 -13.53 9.25
C TRP A 144 0.94 -14.53 8.10
N ARG A 145 0.99 -14.04 6.85
CA ARG A 145 1.12 -14.88 5.64
C ARG A 145 2.51 -15.48 5.49
N ALA A 146 3.55 -14.73 5.86
CA ALA A 146 4.93 -15.20 5.74
C ALA A 146 5.31 -16.20 6.83
N ASN A 147 4.58 -16.26 7.95
CA ASN A 147 4.93 -17.08 9.11
C ASN A 147 5.25 -18.55 8.75
N ALA A 148 4.46 -19.16 7.86
CA ALA A 148 4.66 -20.55 7.44
C ALA A 148 5.91 -20.77 6.57
N LEU A 149 6.49 -19.71 6.01
CA LEU A 149 7.68 -19.76 5.15
C LEU A 149 8.97 -19.43 5.90
N VAL A 150 8.87 -18.93 7.14
CA VAL A 150 10.03 -18.54 7.94
C VAL A 150 10.46 -19.72 8.82
N PRO A 151 11.75 -20.09 8.82
CA PRO A 151 12.26 -21.12 9.71
C PRO A 151 11.98 -20.80 11.18
N GLU A 152 11.69 -21.81 11.99
CA GLU A 152 11.16 -21.62 13.34
C GLU A 152 12.07 -20.79 14.25
N ASN A 153 13.39 -20.99 14.15
CA ASN A 153 14.38 -20.21 14.91
C ASN A 153 14.30 -18.70 14.61
N PHE A 154 14.13 -18.33 13.34
CA PHE A 154 13.91 -16.95 12.92
C PHE A 154 12.55 -16.45 13.39
N GLY A 155 11.51 -17.27 13.26
CA GLY A 155 10.17 -16.94 13.75
C GLY A 155 10.16 -16.58 15.23
N ARG A 156 10.85 -17.36 16.08
CA ARG A 156 10.99 -17.07 17.51
C ARG A 156 11.81 -15.81 17.77
N GLN A 157 12.94 -15.61 17.08
CA GLN A 157 13.79 -14.43 17.23
C GLN A 157 13.03 -13.12 16.95
N PHE A 158 12.19 -13.12 15.91
CA PHE A 158 11.41 -11.95 15.49
C PHE A 158 9.98 -11.93 16.04
N LYS A 159 9.64 -12.85 16.96
CA LYS A 159 8.31 -12.97 17.58
C LYS A 159 7.17 -13.01 16.56
N LEU A 160 7.37 -13.75 15.47
CA LEU A 160 6.36 -13.88 14.43
C LEU A 160 5.20 -14.75 14.92
N VAL A 161 3.99 -14.19 14.84
CA VAL A 161 2.74 -14.89 15.11
C VAL A 161 2.00 -15.10 13.79
N GLY A 162 1.48 -16.30 13.60
CA GLY A 162 0.74 -16.74 12.43
C GLY A 162 -0.31 -17.79 12.80
N PRO A 163 -0.95 -18.40 11.79
CA PRO A 163 -2.00 -19.40 12.01
C PRO A 163 -1.55 -20.55 12.91
N ASN A 164 -0.32 -21.04 12.75
CA ASN A 164 0.15 -22.26 13.40
C ASN A 164 0.48 -22.10 14.89
N ASN A 165 0.68 -20.87 15.37
CA ASN A 165 1.09 -20.60 16.76
C ASN A 165 0.19 -19.58 17.48
N LEU A 166 -0.95 -19.21 16.89
CA LEU A 166 -1.89 -18.23 17.46
C LEU A 166 -2.40 -18.68 18.84
N ASP A 167 -2.93 -19.91 18.94
CA ASP A 167 -3.52 -20.44 20.18
C ASP A 167 -2.52 -20.40 21.34
N ASP A 168 -1.28 -20.82 21.09
CA ASP A 168 -0.23 -20.83 22.11
C ASP A 168 0.19 -19.43 22.52
N PHE A 169 0.30 -18.51 21.56
CA PHE A 169 0.63 -17.11 21.83
C PHE A 169 -0.41 -16.45 22.75
N LEU A 170 -1.70 -16.65 22.48
CA LEU A 170 -2.79 -16.01 23.21
C LEU A 170 -3.03 -16.58 24.62
N LYS A 171 -2.43 -17.72 24.99
CA LYS A 171 -2.49 -18.27 26.36
C LYS A 171 -1.92 -17.31 27.41
N SER A 172 -0.88 -16.55 27.05
CA SER A 172 -0.21 -15.61 27.96
C SER A 172 -0.97 -14.30 28.16
N ARG A 173 -1.76 -13.89 27.16
CA ARG A 173 -2.46 -12.62 27.14
C ARG A 173 -3.67 -12.74 26.22
N LEU A 174 -4.85 -12.87 26.83
CA LEU A 174 -6.11 -13.03 26.10
C LEU A 174 -6.58 -11.69 25.51
N PRO A 175 -7.16 -11.69 24.29
CA PRO A 175 -7.73 -10.48 23.71
C PRO A 175 -9.05 -10.12 24.38
N SER A 176 -9.27 -8.84 24.64
CA SER A 176 -10.58 -8.35 25.05
C SER A 176 -11.57 -8.34 23.89
N ALA A 177 -11.06 -8.10 22.69
CA ALA A 177 -11.81 -8.17 21.46
C ALA A 177 -10.93 -8.69 20.31
N ILE A 178 -11.56 -9.30 19.32
CA ILE A 178 -10.93 -9.71 18.06
C ILE A 178 -11.67 -9.00 16.95
N ILE A 179 -10.96 -8.37 16.01
CA ILE A 179 -11.58 -7.65 14.89
C ILE A 179 -11.13 -8.28 13.57
N THR A 180 -12.10 -8.69 12.77
CA THR A 180 -11.95 -9.35 11.46
C THR A 180 -12.80 -8.64 10.41
N GLY A 181 -12.47 -8.82 9.13
CA GLY A 181 -13.15 -8.22 7.96
C GLY A 181 -12.27 -7.26 7.17
N PHE A 182 -11.00 -7.10 7.55
CA PHE A 182 -10.03 -6.29 6.80
C PHE A 182 -9.31 -7.08 5.72
N GLU A 183 -9.28 -8.40 5.87
CA GLU A 183 -8.61 -9.33 4.97
C GLU A 183 -9.58 -10.39 4.47
N ASP A 184 -9.17 -11.14 3.44
CA ASP A 184 -9.95 -12.28 2.95
C ASP A 184 -10.31 -13.20 4.13
N PRO A 185 -11.58 -13.63 4.29
CA PRO A 185 -12.00 -14.48 5.39
C PRO A 185 -11.18 -15.77 5.55
N LYS A 186 -10.57 -16.27 4.46
CA LYS A 186 -9.66 -17.43 4.52
C LYS A 186 -8.35 -17.12 5.25
N ILE A 187 -7.88 -15.89 5.18
CA ILE A 187 -6.65 -15.42 5.84
C ILE A 187 -6.90 -15.23 7.33
N GLU A 188 -8.08 -14.71 7.69
CA GLU A 188 -8.51 -14.50 9.09
C GLU A 188 -9.19 -15.73 9.71
N ALA A 189 -9.28 -16.85 8.98
CA ALA A 189 -10.03 -18.04 9.40
C ALA A 189 -9.63 -18.53 10.80
N THR A 190 -8.32 -18.63 11.08
CA THR A 190 -7.83 -19.06 12.40
C THR A 190 -8.23 -18.09 13.52
N MET A 191 -8.30 -16.79 13.26
CA MET A 191 -8.77 -15.81 14.25
C MET A 191 -10.27 -15.93 14.50
N ILE A 192 -11.06 -16.17 13.44
CA ILE A 192 -12.50 -16.41 13.53
C ILE A 192 -12.79 -17.71 14.30
N GLU A 193 -12.04 -18.77 14.00
CA GLU A 193 -12.13 -20.05 14.71
C GLU A 193 -11.74 -19.91 16.18
N TYR A 194 -10.66 -19.19 16.48
CA TYR A 194 -10.26 -18.88 17.85
C TYR A 194 -11.37 -18.14 18.60
N ALA A 195 -11.97 -17.11 17.96
CA ALA A 195 -13.06 -16.34 18.55
C ALA A 195 -14.26 -17.25 18.90
N LYS A 196 -14.68 -18.12 17.97
CA LYS A 196 -15.76 -19.09 18.19
C LYS A 196 -15.43 -20.09 19.30
N LYS A 197 -14.25 -20.69 19.25
CA LYS A 197 -13.76 -21.69 20.22
C LYS A 197 -13.72 -21.13 21.66
N ASN A 198 -13.44 -19.84 21.80
CA ASN A 198 -13.32 -19.17 23.10
C ASN A 198 -14.56 -18.34 23.48
N ASN A 199 -15.72 -18.61 22.86
CA ASN A 199 -17.02 -18.02 23.18
C ASN A 199 -17.06 -16.48 23.04
N TYR A 200 -16.35 -15.92 22.07
CA TYR A 200 -16.54 -14.51 21.71
C TYR A 200 -17.81 -14.37 20.87
N GLN A 201 -18.62 -13.38 21.20
CA GLN A 201 -19.87 -13.08 20.51
C GLN A 201 -19.61 -12.13 19.33
N PRO A 202 -20.09 -12.46 18.11
CA PRO A 202 -19.92 -11.61 16.96
C PRO A 202 -20.85 -10.39 17.02
N ASN A 203 -20.30 -9.21 16.78
CA ASN A 203 -21.03 -7.97 16.55
C ASN A 203 -20.64 -7.40 15.19
N SER A 204 -21.55 -7.51 14.22
CA SER A 204 -21.33 -7.00 12.86
C SER A 204 -21.49 -5.48 12.82
N LEU A 205 -20.45 -4.79 12.38
CA LEU A 205 -20.48 -3.34 12.21
C LEU A 205 -20.70 -3.00 10.74
N PRO A 206 -21.78 -2.28 10.39
CA PRO A 206 -21.95 -1.79 9.03
C PRO A 206 -20.88 -0.72 8.75
N ASP A 207 -20.03 -1.02 7.78
CA ASP A 207 -18.94 -0.16 7.39
C ASP A 207 -18.78 -0.11 5.85
N LYS A 208 -18.19 0.97 5.35
CA LYS A 208 -17.91 1.19 3.92
C LYS A 208 -16.41 1.24 3.61
N ILE A 209 -15.56 1.12 4.63
CA ILE A 209 -14.10 1.24 4.54
C ILE A 209 -13.50 -0.14 4.22
N THR A 210 -14.15 -1.22 4.65
CA THR A 210 -13.69 -2.59 4.49
C THR A 210 -14.27 -3.30 3.28
N PRO A 211 -13.49 -4.19 2.63
CA PRO A 211 -13.96 -4.98 1.49
C PRO A 211 -14.86 -6.16 1.91
N TYR A 212 -14.82 -6.57 3.18
CA TYR A 212 -15.62 -7.68 3.73
C TYR A 212 -16.46 -7.21 4.92
N PRO A 213 -17.53 -7.94 5.29
CA PRO A 213 -18.32 -7.62 6.47
C PRO A 213 -17.46 -7.63 7.73
N LEU A 214 -17.30 -6.44 8.31
CA LEU A 214 -16.53 -6.26 9.51
C LEU A 214 -17.26 -6.84 10.73
N THR A 215 -16.54 -7.66 11.50
CA THR A 215 -17.03 -8.31 12.71
C THR A 215 -16.12 -8.01 13.89
N VAL A 216 -16.71 -7.50 14.97
CA VAL A 216 -16.06 -7.33 16.27
C VAL A 216 -16.51 -8.47 17.16
N TRP A 217 -15.59 -9.35 17.52
CA TRP A 217 -15.83 -10.47 18.42
C TRP A 217 -15.55 -10.01 19.84
N LEU A 218 -16.57 -9.97 20.68
CA LEU A 218 -16.50 -9.48 22.06
C LEU A 218 -16.58 -10.65 23.04
N LYS A 219 -15.74 -10.65 24.06
CA LYS A 219 -15.86 -11.64 25.13
C LYS A 219 -17.06 -11.28 26.01
N THR A 220 -18.02 -12.19 26.15
CA THR A 220 -19.07 -12.05 27.17
C THR A 220 -18.43 -12.19 28.54
N ASN A 221 -18.64 -11.20 29.41
CA ASN A 221 -18.31 -11.27 30.83
C ASN A 221 -19.17 -12.33 31.54
#